data_AF-A0C3P7-F1
#
_entry.id   AF-A0C3P7-F1
#
_cell.length_a   1.000
_cell.length_b   1.000
_cell.length_c   1.000
_cell.angle_alpha   90.00
_cell.angle_beta   90.00
_cell.angle_gamma   90.00
#
_symmetry.space_group_name_H-M   'P 1'
#
loop_
_entity.id
_entity.type
_entity.pdbx_description
1 polymer ?
#
loop_
_entity_poly.entity_id
_entity_poly.type
_entity_poly.pdbx_seq_one_letter_code
_entity_poly.pdbx_strand_id
1 'polypeptide(L)'
;MKQTFILTHIYHYIAVYPFFLIIGMIEVFYRKKVDAKKQITEELQALCILQLNIQINSMQQSCLEMNQSKKSKFNSKFISIQESSIGLKIVDPVSKIIQVFLFWNNSILMDWNNFFQELNAGNLGNLHFIIECEESKFFIYGTAEDLFCIYKFCAGKYIFKKGQASKTLEIIKEKHDYQLKSIFDQSRQKQYYEHVIFAQINDNLDMSFYSQVTYDGERFIPQEIQIIQDLHITYIPQFLEVDALYHDGVQFSYIYSKKDLIKLSLYYNHTQLDNHCLVSHTASQLVLILLALDEKGIIHPGLDLKNLYINPNTQDIVLASYYQAYYQLNNDQRRLCVNIGYSPPEYFKINQKLTTKANVYQVGISLFQLYSIQYHIRLLGHNPFGKSQKEMALNHTKNILDLSRLNAFDSILRDFIRKLLEQEPHKRPSPQELLKHKLFSISHKEYLSKQTIQKKIQQDIQEFTIFSKTQNIQSVKPTLKFKKRQ
;
A
#
# COMPACT_ATOMS: atom_id res chain seq x y z
N MET A 1 22.68 -2.39 53.42
CA MET A 1 21.30 -2.59 52.90
C MET A 1 20.95 -1.74 51.66
N LYS A 2 21.93 -1.26 50.85
CA LYS A 2 21.68 -0.66 49.51
C LYS A 2 22.43 -1.34 48.36
N GLN A 3 23.26 -2.35 48.65
CA GLN A 3 23.98 -3.13 47.61
C GLN A 3 23.22 -4.39 47.15
N THR A 4 22.20 -4.84 47.89
CA THR A 4 21.47 -6.07 47.57
C THR A 4 20.34 -5.87 46.54
N PHE A 5 19.92 -4.64 46.23
CA PHE A 5 18.84 -4.38 45.26
C PHE A 5 19.34 -4.26 43.81
N ILE A 6 20.61 -3.92 43.62
CA ILE A 6 21.22 -3.80 42.28
C ILE A 6 21.52 -5.19 41.68
N LEU A 7 21.87 -6.17 42.52
CA LEU A 7 22.12 -7.54 42.06
C LEU A 7 20.86 -8.25 41.56
N THR A 8 19.68 -7.96 42.10
CA THR A 8 18.42 -8.59 41.67
C THR A 8 17.92 -8.09 40.31
N HIS A 9 18.24 -6.85 39.93
CA HIS A 9 17.93 -6.33 38.58
C HIS A 9 18.95 -6.75 37.52
N ILE A 10 20.22 -6.95 37.89
CA ILE A 10 21.22 -7.51 36.98
C ILE A 10 20.92 -8.99 36.70
N TYR A 11 20.44 -9.76 37.69
CA TYR A 11 20.04 -11.15 37.47
C TYR A 11 18.78 -11.31 36.61
N HIS A 12 17.81 -10.38 36.66
CA HIS A 12 16.68 -10.38 35.73
C HIS A 12 17.11 -10.01 34.29
N TYR A 13 18.12 -9.16 34.12
CA TYR A 13 18.65 -8.81 32.79
C TYR A 13 19.49 -9.92 32.17
N ILE A 14 20.20 -10.72 32.99
CA ILE A 14 21.03 -11.85 32.53
C ILE A 14 20.17 -13.08 32.21
N ALA A 15 18.98 -13.23 32.81
CA ALA A 15 18.08 -14.36 32.54
C ALA A 15 17.19 -14.18 31.30
N VAL A 16 16.93 -12.95 30.84
CA VAL A 16 16.08 -12.67 29.66
C VAL A 16 16.89 -12.64 28.35
N TYR A 17 18.19 -12.35 28.41
CA TYR A 17 19.06 -12.27 27.22
C TYR A 17 19.28 -13.60 26.46
N PRO A 18 19.36 -14.79 27.11
CA PRO A 18 19.45 -16.06 26.40
C PRO A 18 18.19 -16.38 25.58
N PHE A 19 17.03 -15.85 25.97
CA PHE A 19 15.75 -16.08 25.29
C PHE A 19 15.68 -15.39 23.92
N PHE A 20 16.25 -14.18 23.80
CA PHE A 20 16.31 -13.44 22.53
C PHE A 20 17.40 -13.96 21.58
N LEU A 21 18.49 -14.50 22.11
CA LEU A 21 19.55 -15.13 21.30
C LEU A 21 19.10 -16.49 20.74
N ILE A 22 18.32 -17.27 21.49
CA ILE A 22 17.76 -18.54 21.00
C ILE A 22 16.66 -18.30 19.95
N ILE A 23 15.80 -17.28 20.10
CA ILE A 23 14.83 -16.89 19.05
C ILE A 23 15.56 -16.44 17.78
N GLY A 24 16.64 -15.66 17.90
CA GLY A 24 17.47 -15.26 16.76
C GLY A 24 18.14 -16.44 16.04
N MET A 25 18.64 -17.45 16.78
CA MET A 25 19.23 -18.65 16.18
C MET A 25 18.19 -19.57 15.53
N ILE A 26 16.97 -19.67 16.10
CA ILE A 26 15.84 -20.41 15.49
C ILE A 26 15.38 -19.71 14.20
N GLU A 27 15.35 -18.38 14.15
CA GLU A 27 14.97 -17.63 12.95
C GLU A 27 16.01 -17.75 11.81
N VAL A 28 17.31 -17.79 12.14
CA VAL A 28 18.39 -18.03 11.16
C VAL A 28 18.40 -19.47 10.66
N PHE A 29 18.11 -20.45 11.52
CA PHE A 29 17.98 -21.87 11.12
C PHE A 29 16.71 -22.11 10.28
N TYR A 30 15.62 -21.39 10.56
CA TYR A 30 14.42 -21.40 9.71
C TYR A 30 14.67 -20.74 8.35
N ARG A 31 15.40 -19.60 8.31
CA ARG A 31 15.74 -18.94 7.04
C ARG A 31 16.63 -19.81 6.14
N LYS A 32 17.67 -20.47 6.67
CA LYS A 32 18.51 -21.38 5.85
C LYS A 32 17.77 -22.63 5.34
N LYS A 33 16.78 -23.14 6.08
CA LYS A 33 15.96 -24.29 5.65
C LYS A 33 14.83 -23.89 4.69
N VAL A 34 14.35 -22.64 4.79
CA VAL A 34 13.42 -22.03 3.82
C VAL A 34 14.14 -21.69 2.52
N ASP A 35 15.37 -21.19 2.55
CA ASP A 35 16.13 -20.84 1.34
C ASP A 35 16.53 -22.09 0.52
N ALA A 36 16.90 -23.21 1.17
CA ALA A 36 17.16 -24.48 0.48
C ALA A 36 15.88 -25.12 -0.10
N LYS A 37 14.72 -24.93 0.55
CA LYS A 37 13.42 -25.31 -0.03
C LYS A 37 13.04 -24.38 -1.17
N LYS A 38 13.30 -23.08 -1.06
CA LYS A 38 12.96 -22.06 -2.06
C LYS A 38 13.74 -22.26 -3.36
N GLN A 39 15.03 -22.61 -3.29
CA GLN A 39 15.84 -22.89 -4.48
C GLN A 39 15.39 -24.16 -5.23
N ILE A 40 15.00 -25.23 -4.52
CA ILE A 40 14.42 -26.44 -5.12
C ILE A 40 13.00 -26.18 -5.66
N THR A 41 12.25 -25.26 -5.03
CA THR A 41 10.89 -24.88 -5.48
C THR A 41 10.93 -23.97 -6.69
N GLU A 42 11.96 -23.11 -6.83
CA GLU A 42 12.15 -22.22 -7.97
C GLU A 42 12.59 -23.00 -9.23
N GLU A 43 13.46 -24.02 -9.10
CA GLU A 43 13.80 -24.91 -10.22
C GLU A 43 12.62 -25.81 -10.64
N LEU A 44 11.81 -26.30 -9.69
CA LEU A 44 10.57 -27.04 -9.97
C LEU A 44 9.45 -26.14 -10.50
N GLN A 45 9.37 -24.87 -10.07
CA GLN A 45 8.43 -23.88 -10.63
C GLN A 45 8.83 -23.49 -12.05
N ALA A 46 10.12 -23.34 -12.35
CA ALA A 46 10.57 -23.09 -13.72
C ALA A 46 10.25 -24.27 -14.65
N LEU A 47 10.44 -25.52 -14.20
CA LEU A 47 10.05 -26.74 -14.94
C LEU A 47 8.52 -26.85 -15.09
N CYS A 48 7.74 -26.55 -14.06
CA CYS A 48 6.26 -26.52 -14.12
C CYS A 48 5.73 -25.40 -15.02
N ILE A 49 6.34 -24.23 -15.04
CA ILE A 49 5.95 -23.11 -15.93
C ILE A 49 6.25 -23.46 -17.39
N LEU A 50 7.35 -24.15 -17.66
CA LEU A 50 7.68 -24.62 -19.01
C LEU A 50 6.68 -25.68 -19.51
N GLN A 51 6.29 -26.64 -18.65
CA GLN A 51 5.27 -27.64 -18.95
C GLN A 51 3.85 -27.05 -19.05
N LEU A 52 3.51 -26.08 -18.21
CA LEU A 52 2.24 -25.34 -18.28
C LEU A 52 2.15 -24.53 -19.58
N ASN A 53 3.23 -23.90 -20.05
CA ASN A 53 3.21 -23.15 -21.31
C ASN A 53 3.04 -24.08 -22.53
N ILE A 54 3.57 -25.30 -22.49
CA ILE A 54 3.34 -26.31 -23.54
C ILE A 54 1.88 -26.82 -23.51
N GLN A 55 1.29 -27.02 -22.32
CA GLN A 55 -0.12 -27.40 -22.18
C GLN A 55 -1.09 -26.25 -22.50
N ILE A 56 -0.80 -25.02 -22.12
CA ILE A 56 -1.61 -23.82 -22.41
C ILE A 56 -1.68 -23.59 -23.92
N ASN A 57 -0.56 -23.72 -24.64
CA ASN A 57 -0.56 -23.60 -26.10
C ASN A 57 -1.36 -24.74 -26.78
N SER A 58 -1.35 -25.95 -26.20
CA SER A 58 -2.19 -27.06 -26.71
C SER A 58 -3.67 -26.92 -26.38
N MET A 59 -4.03 -26.33 -25.23
CA MET A 59 -5.42 -26.10 -24.82
C MET A 59 -6.03 -24.86 -25.49
N GLN A 60 -5.24 -23.83 -25.79
CA GLN A 60 -5.69 -22.67 -26.56
C GLN A 60 -6.08 -23.07 -27.99
N GLN A 61 -5.40 -24.05 -28.59
CA GLN A 61 -5.81 -24.62 -29.88
C GLN A 61 -7.10 -25.47 -29.77
N SER A 62 -7.32 -26.21 -28.67
CA SER A 62 -8.55 -27.01 -28.51
C SER A 62 -9.79 -26.20 -28.09
N CYS A 63 -9.63 -25.08 -27.37
CA CYS A 63 -10.73 -24.21 -26.98
C CYS A 63 -11.29 -23.37 -28.14
N LEU A 64 -10.52 -23.17 -29.22
CA LEU A 64 -10.95 -22.40 -30.39
C LEU A 64 -11.93 -23.15 -31.32
N GLU A 65 -12.03 -24.49 -31.21
CA GLU A 65 -12.94 -25.27 -32.07
C GLU A 65 -14.28 -25.64 -31.41
N MET A 66 -14.42 -25.46 -30.09
CA MET A 66 -15.68 -25.68 -29.38
C MET A 66 -16.24 -24.34 -28.88
N ASN A 67 -16.98 -23.62 -29.73
CA ASN A 67 -18.21 -22.87 -29.36
C ASN A 67 -18.63 -21.90 -30.46
N GLN A 68 -19.36 -22.40 -31.45
CA GLN A 68 -20.23 -21.56 -32.30
C GLN A 68 -21.70 -21.98 -32.30
N SER A 69 -22.16 -22.88 -31.41
CA SER A 69 -23.60 -23.08 -31.26
C SER A 69 -24.02 -23.56 -29.87
N LYS A 70 -24.52 -22.61 -29.06
CA LYS A 70 -25.74 -22.69 -28.22
C LYS A 70 -25.73 -21.56 -27.19
N LYS A 71 -26.60 -20.57 -27.41
CA LYS A 71 -26.97 -19.56 -26.40
C LYS A 71 -27.85 -20.24 -25.35
N SER A 72 -27.27 -20.80 -24.28
CA SER A 72 -28.03 -21.39 -23.17
C SER A 72 -27.82 -20.59 -21.88
N LYS A 73 -28.92 -20.12 -21.28
CA LYS A 73 -28.94 -19.64 -19.90
C LYS A 73 -28.59 -20.81 -18.97
N PHE A 74 -27.45 -20.75 -18.29
CA PHE A 74 -27.09 -21.71 -17.24
C PHE A 74 -27.79 -21.31 -15.93
N ASN A 75 -28.85 -22.04 -15.58
CA ASN A 75 -29.55 -21.95 -14.29
C ASN A 75 -29.15 -23.12 -13.39
N SER A 76 -27.86 -23.31 -13.09
CA SER A 76 -27.45 -24.36 -12.13
C SER A 76 -27.57 -23.84 -10.69
N LYS A 77 -28.39 -24.51 -9.88
CA LYS A 77 -28.70 -24.14 -8.49
C LYS A 77 -27.60 -24.45 -7.48
N PHE A 78 -26.52 -25.12 -7.90
CA PHE A 78 -25.41 -25.48 -7.02
C PHE A 78 -24.11 -25.37 -7.80
N ILE A 79 -23.31 -24.36 -7.46
CA ILE A 79 -21.99 -24.14 -8.01
C ILE A 79 -21.04 -24.15 -6.82
N SER A 80 -20.05 -25.06 -6.81
CA SER A 80 -18.94 -24.95 -5.89
C SER A 80 -18.01 -23.85 -6.40
N ILE A 81 -17.75 -22.85 -5.57
CA ILE A 81 -16.83 -21.76 -5.88
C ILE A 81 -15.52 -22.00 -5.18
N GLN A 82 -14.45 -21.90 -5.94
CA GLN A 82 -13.08 -22.07 -5.48
C GLN A 82 -12.28 -20.83 -5.85
N GLU A 83 -11.62 -20.27 -4.85
CA GLU A 83 -10.61 -19.23 -5.06
C GLU A 83 -9.40 -19.84 -5.77
N SER A 84 -8.84 -19.10 -6.73
CA SER A 84 -7.63 -19.47 -7.44
C SER A 84 -6.66 -18.28 -7.46
N SER A 85 -5.36 -18.56 -7.60
CA SER A 85 -4.33 -17.52 -7.71
C SER A 85 -4.48 -16.65 -8.96
N ILE A 86 -5.24 -17.11 -9.95
CA ILE A 86 -5.47 -16.42 -11.22
C ILE A 86 -6.90 -15.91 -11.39
N GLY A 87 -7.81 -16.22 -10.46
CA GLY A 87 -9.21 -15.86 -10.65
C GLY A 87 -10.20 -16.59 -9.75
N LEU A 88 -11.47 -16.58 -10.16
CA LEU A 88 -12.57 -17.29 -9.53
C LEU A 88 -12.92 -18.53 -10.33
N LYS A 89 -12.83 -19.71 -9.71
CA LYS A 89 -13.20 -20.97 -10.35
C LYS A 89 -14.58 -21.39 -9.89
N ILE A 90 -15.42 -21.72 -10.86
CA ILE A 90 -16.82 -22.10 -10.72
C ILE A 90 -16.94 -23.53 -11.22
N VAL A 91 -17.34 -24.43 -10.34
CA VAL A 91 -17.51 -25.86 -10.65
C VAL A 91 -18.98 -26.18 -10.55
N ASP A 92 -19.59 -26.53 -11.68
CA ASP A 92 -20.92 -27.10 -11.72
C ASP A 92 -20.79 -28.62 -11.50
N PRO A 93 -21.23 -29.15 -10.35
CA PRO A 93 -21.11 -30.57 -10.04
C PRO A 93 -22.00 -31.45 -10.93
N VAL A 94 -23.08 -30.89 -11.51
CA VAL A 94 -24.04 -31.63 -12.33
C VAL A 94 -23.51 -31.80 -13.75
N SER A 95 -23.07 -30.70 -14.36
CA SER A 95 -22.55 -30.72 -15.73
C SER A 95 -21.06 -31.10 -15.80
N LYS A 96 -20.36 -31.10 -14.66
CA LYS A 96 -18.89 -31.22 -14.56
C LYS A 96 -18.14 -30.13 -15.33
N ILE A 97 -18.82 -29.03 -15.67
CA ILE A 97 -18.21 -27.90 -16.33
C ILE A 97 -17.44 -27.09 -15.28
N ILE A 98 -16.21 -26.75 -15.63
CA ILE A 98 -15.36 -25.86 -14.86
C ILE A 98 -15.25 -24.55 -15.65
N GLN A 99 -15.83 -23.49 -15.11
CA GLN A 99 -15.64 -22.14 -15.63
C GLN A 99 -14.60 -21.42 -14.77
N VAL A 100 -13.64 -20.76 -15.40
CA VAL A 100 -12.64 -19.92 -14.72
C VAL A 100 -12.80 -18.49 -15.18
N PHE A 101 -13.11 -17.62 -14.23
CA PHE A 101 -13.17 -16.17 -14.40
C PHE A 101 -11.80 -15.61 -14.02
N LEU A 102 -11.07 -15.07 -14.98
CA LEU A 102 -9.69 -14.58 -14.78
C LEU A 102 -9.71 -13.13 -14.31
N PHE A 103 -8.79 -12.73 -13.42
CA PHE A 103 -8.74 -11.36 -12.90
C PHE A 103 -8.53 -10.29 -13.98
N TRP A 104 -7.81 -10.64 -15.05
CA TRP A 104 -7.51 -9.75 -16.18
C TRP A 104 -8.56 -9.80 -17.29
N ASN A 105 -9.66 -10.55 -17.11
CA ASN A 105 -10.78 -10.51 -18.06
C ASN A 105 -11.71 -9.34 -17.70
N ASN A 106 -11.51 -8.27 -18.45
CA ASN A 106 -12.20 -6.99 -18.32
C ASN A 106 -13.67 -7.01 -18.74
N SER A 107 -14.12 -8.06 -19.44
CA SER A 107 -15.52 -8.23 -19.85
C SER A 107 -16.39 -8.83 -18.73
N ILE A 108 -15.78 -9.16 -17.58
CA ILE A 108 -16.47 -9.69 -16.40
C ILE A 108 -17.02 -8.53 -15.56
N LEU A 109 -18.34 -8.53 -15.35
CA LEU A 109 -19.04 -7.61 -14.46
C LEU A 109 -19.77 -8.40 -13.37
N MET A 110 -19.57 -8.01 -12.12
CA MET A 110 -20.15 -8.68 -10.96
C MET A 110 -21.33 -7.86 -10.41
N ASP A 111 -22.53 -8.43 -10.33
CA ASP A 111 -23.73 -7.75 -9.82
C ASP A 111 -24.19 -8.37 -8.49
N TRP A 112 -23.98 -7.62 -7.41
CA TRP A 112 -24.34 -7.99 -6.03
C TRP A 112 -25.58 -7.27 -5.51
N ASN A 113 -26.27 -6.51 -6.37
CA ASN A 113 -27.38 -5.67 -5.91
C ASN A 113 -28.51 -6.50 -5.31
N ASN A 114 -28.87 -7.60 -5.98
CA ASN A 114 -29.89 -8.53 -5.47
C ASN A 114 -29.47 -9.14 -4.14
N PHE A 115 -28.21 -9.58 -4.02
CA PHE A 115 -27.68 -10.14 -2.77
C PHE A 115 -27.86 -9.18 -1.59
N PHE A 116 -27.41 -7.93 -1.72
CA PHE A 116 -27.51 -6.97 -0.63
C PHE A 116 -28.96 -6.54 -0.35
N GLN A 117 -29.81 -6.43 -1.38
CA GLN A 117 -31.24 -6.12 -1.20
C GLN A 117 -31.96 -7.20 -0.41
N GLU A 118 -31.82 -8.47 -0.81
CA GLU A 118 -32.46 -9.61 -0.14
C GLU A 118 -31.91 -9.80 1.28
N LEU A 119 -30.59 -9.62 1.47
CA LEU A 119 -29.95 -9.70 2.78
C LEU A 119 -30.52 -8.63 3.74
N ASN A 120 -30.66 -7.38 3.28
CA ASN A 120 -31.22 -6.30 4.08
C ASN A 120 -32.71 -6.48 4.37
N ALA A 121 -33.45 -7.16 3.48
CA ALA A 121 -34.86 -7.50 3.69
C ALA A 121 -35.05 -8.67 4.67
N GLY A 122 -33.97 -9.36 5.08
CA GLY A 122 -34.04 -10.56 5.92
C GLY A 122 -34.45 -11.82 5.14
N ASN A 123 -34.46 -11.77 3.82
CA ASN A 123 -34.86 -12.87 2.94
C ASN A 123 -33.69 -13.82 2.68
N LEU A 124 -33.41 -14.71 3.64
CA LEU A 124 -32.26 -15.62 3.56
C LEU A 124 -32.44 -16.80 2.57
N GLY A 125 -33.64 -16.99 2.03
CA GLY A 125 -34.00 -18.22 1.29
C GLY A 125 -33.42 -18.34 -0.13
N ASN A 126 -33.07 -17.23 -0.80
CA ASN A 126 -32.66 -17.21 -2.21
C ASN A 126 -31.53 -16.21 -2.50
N LEU A 127 -30.55 -16.12 -1.59
CA LEU A 127 -29.42 -15.23 -1.77
C LEU A 127 -28.58 -15.67 -2.98
N HIS A 128 -28.34 -14.73 -3.89
CA HIS A 128 -27.49 -14.95 -5.04
C HIS A 128 -26.85 -13.66 -5.53
N PHE A 129 -25.73 -13.79 -6.24
CA PHE A 129 -25.17 -12.72 -7.07
C PHE A 129 -25.04 -13.19 -8.52
N ILE A 130 -24.85 -12.24 -9.42
CA ILE A 130 -24.77 -12.50 -10.86
C ILE A 130 -23.36 -12.18 -11.35
N ILE A 131 -22.78 -13.08 -12.13
CA ILE A 131 -21.58 -12.81 -12.92
C ILE A 131 -22.02 -12.65 -14.36
N GLU A 132 -21.80 -11.48 -14.95
CA GLU A 132 -21.99 -11.22 -16.36
C GLU A 132 -20.62 -11.33 -17.05
N CYS A 133 -20.52 -12.14 -18.09
CA CYS A 133 -19.31 -12.27 -18.90
C CYS A 133 -19.78 -12.35 -20.36
N GLU A 134 -19.47 -11.31 -21.14
CA GLU A 134 -19.96 -11.17 -22.52
C GLU A 134 -21.50 -11.24 -22.58
N GLU A 135 -22.07 -12.11 -23.40
CA GLU A 135 -23.53 -12.34 -23.48
C GLU A 135 -24.08 -13.29 -22.41
N SER A 136 -23.21 -13.86 -21.56
CA SER A 136 -23.59 -14.89 -20.60
C SER A 136 -23.82 -14.32 -19.20
N LYS A 137 -24.81 -14.88 -18.49
CA LYS A 137 -25.08 -14.59 -17.07
C LYS A 137 -25.03 -15.87 -16.26
N PHE A 138 -24.31 -15.82 -15.15
CA PHE A 138 -24.17 -16.92 -14.20
C PHE A 138 -24.77 -16.49 -12.87
N PHE A 139 -25.73 -17.26 -12.37
CA PHE A 139 -26.37 -17.01 -11.08
C PHE A 139 -25.73 -17.87 -10.02
N ILE A 140 -25.13 -17.24 -9.03
CA ILE A 140 -24.40 -17.90 -7.97
C ILE A 140 -25.21 -17.86 -6.69
N TYR A 141 -25.71 -19.02 -6.27
CA TYR A 141 -26.46 -19.19 -5.02
C TYR A 141 -25.55 -19.66 -3.89
N GLY A 142 -25.81 -19.21 -2.67
CA GLY A 142 -25.05 -19.63 -1.49
C GLY A 142 -25.64 -19.10 -0.19
N THR A 143 -25.04 -19.46 0.95
CA THR A 143 -25.38 -18.84 2.23
C THR A 143 -24.87 -17.40 2.27
N ALA A 144 -25.40 -16.57 3.18
CA ALA A 144 -24.93 -15.20 3.34
C ALA A 144 -23.42 -15.13 3.63
N GLU A 145 -22.91 -16.07 4.43
CA GLU A 145 -21.50 -16.15 4.80
C GLU A 145 -20.62 -16.50 3.60
N ASP A 146 -20.97 -17.56 2.85
CA ASP A 146 -20.23 -17.98 1.66
C ASP A 146 -20.15 -16.87 0.62
N LEU A 147 -21.29 -16.23 0.35
CA LEU A 147 -21.39 -15.15 -0.62
C LEU A 147 -20.60 -13.92 -0.17
N PHE A 148 -20.56 -13.62 1.14
CA PHE A 148 -19.77 -12.52 1.67
C PHE A 148 -18.26 -12.80 1.59
N CYS A 149 -17.82 -14.04 1.81
CA CYS A 149 -16.44 -14.45 1.59
C CYS A 149 -16.03 -14.27 0.12
N ILE A 150 -16.87 -14.69 -0.82
CA ILE A 150 -16.63 -14.50 -2.25
C ILE A 150 -16.60 -13.01 -2.61
N TYR A 151 -17.53 -12.21 -2.06
CA TYR A 151 -17.53 -10.76 -2.24
C TYR A 151 -16.19 -10.14 -1.82
N LYS A 152 -15.70 -10.50 -0.61
CA LYS A 152 -14.41 -10.04 -0.11
C LYS A 152 -13.24 -10.50 -0.98
N PHE A 153 -13.26 -11.74 -1.46
CA PHE A 153 -12.23 -12.24 -2.37
C PHE A 153 -12.17 -11.45 -3.67
N CYS A 154 -13.34 -11.05 -4.21
CA CYS A 154 -13.47 -10.29 -5.44
C CYS A 154 -13.22 -8.78 -5.29
N ALA A 155 -13.29 -8.25 -4.06
CA ALA A 155 -13.08 -6.83 -3.76
C ALA A 155 -11.72 -6.35 -4.27
N GLY A 156 -11.73 -5.21 -4.99
CA GLY A 156 -10.54 -4.65 -5.63
C GLY A 156 -10.02 -5.42 -6.84
N LYS A 157 -10.50 -6.64 -7.14
CA LYS A 157 -10.01 -7.48 -8.25
C LYS A 157 -10.96 -7.52 -9.45
N TYR A 158 -12.27 -7.46 -9.20
CA TYR A 158 -13.29 -7.40 -10.25
C TYR A 158 -14.08 -6.10 -10.18
N ILE A 159 -14.71 -5.75 -11.29
CA ILE A 159 -15.57 -4.58 -11.40
C ILE A 159 -17.00 -5.00 -11.07
N PHE A 160 -17.63 -4.24 -10.18
CA PHE A 160 -19.01 -4.45 -9.74
C PHE A 160 -19.96 -3.51 -10.47
N LYS A 161 -21.18 -3.97 -10.73
CA LYS A 161 -22.25 -3.08 -11.16
C LYS A 161 -22.67 -2.18 -10.01
N LYS A 162 -22.69 -0.86 -10.23
CA LYS A 162 -23.05 0.10 -9.19
C LYS A 162 -24.53 -0.01 -8.82
N GLY A 163 -24.80 -0.19 -7.53
CA GLY A 163 -26.15 -0.16 -6.96
C GLY A 163 -26.61 1.24 -6.55
N GLN A 164 -27.87 1.34 -6.12
CA GLN A 164 -28.45 2.57 -5.57
C GLN A 164 -28.31 2.70 -4.04
N ALA A 165 -27.65 1.75 -3.37
CA ALA A 165 -27.66 1.64 -1.91
C ALA A 165 -26.78 2.68 -1.16
N SER A 166 -25.91 3.39 -1.87
CA SER A 166 -25.01 4.38 -1.26
C SER A 166 -25.61 5.78 -1.27
N LYS A 167 -25.67 6.42 -0.09
CA LYS A 167 -26.03 7.84 0.02
C LYS A 167 -24.77 8.70 0.04
N THR A 168 -24.70 9.70 -0.82
CA THR A 168 -23.63 10.71 -0.74
C THR A 168 -23.83 11.58 0.50
N LEU A 169 -22.79 11.73 1.31
CA LEU A 169 -22.77 12.60 2.48
C LEU A 169 -22.18 13.97 2.15
N GLU A 170 -21.02 13.99 1.48
CA GLU A 170 -20.26 15.21 1.21
C GLU A 170 -19.40 15.05 -0.05
N ILE A 171 -19.24 16.12 -0.84
CA ILE A 171 -18.23 16.20 -1.90
C ILE A 171 -16.98 16.83 -1.29
N ILE A 172 -15.91 16.05 -1.15
CA ILE A 172 -14.67 16.48 -0.49
C ILE A 172 -13.80 17.26 -1.48
N LYS A 173 -13.75 16.79 -2.72
CA LYS A 173 -12.92 17.38 -3.77
C LYS A 173 -13.51 17.09 -5.14
N GLU A 174 -13.44 18.07 -6.01
CA GLU A 174 -13.89 17.95 -7.39
C GLU A 174 -12.86 18.56 -8.32
N LYS A 175 -12.58 17.87 -9.41
CA LYS A 175 -11.75 18.32 -10.52
C LYS A 175 -12.48 18.03 -11.83
N HIS A 176 -11.92 18.51 -12.92
CA HIS A 176 -12.44 18.23 -14.26
C HIS A 176 -12.46 16.73 -14.60
N ASP A 177 -11.55 15.93 -14.04
CA ASP A 177 -11.35 14.52 -14.39
C ASP A 177 -11.85 13.52 -13.32
N TYR A 178 -12.15 14.00 -12.11
CA TYR A 178 -12.66 13.13 -11.05
C TYR A 178 -13.40 13.89 -9.94
N GLN A 179 -14.14 13.14 -9.13
CA GLN A 179 -14.78 13.63 -7.92
C GLN A 179 -14.57 12.66 -6.74
N LEU A 180 -14.10 13.19 -5.61
CA LEU A 180 -13.94 12.44 -4.36
C LEU A 180 -15.08 12.80 -3.40
N LYS A 181 -15.84 11.79 -2.99
CA LYS A 181 -17.02 11.91 -2.12
C LYS A 181 -16.83 11.13 -0.83
N SER A 182 -17.46 11.60 0.24
CA SER A 182 -17.79 10.79 1.41
C SER A 182 -19.17 10.18 1.18
N ILE A 183 -19.30 8.87 1.34
CA ILE A 183 -20.57 8.14 1.17
C ILE A 183 -20.88 7.30 2.40
N PHE A 184 -22.15 7.04 2.65
CA PHE A 184 -22.62 6.07 3.61
C PHE A 184 -23.28 4.91 2.88
N ASP A 185 -22.73 3.71 3.07
CA ASP A 185 -23.33 2.48 2.56
C ASP A 185 -24.29 1.92 3.61
N GLN A 186 -25.59 1.99 3.32
CA GLN A 186 -26.63 1.50 4.21
C GLN A 186 -26.58 -0.02 4.38
N SER A 187 -26.16 -0.77 3.36
CA SER A 187 -26.08 -2.23 3.42
C SER A 187 -24.99 -2.70 4.39
N ARG A 188 -23.94 -1.90 4.57
CA ARG A 188 -22.80 -2.21 5.45
C ARG A 188 -22.78 -1.41 6.73
N GLN A 189 -23.68 -0.45 6.88
CA GLN A 189 -23.70 0.52 7.99
C GLN A 189 -22.32 1.16 8.21
N LYS A 190 -21.62 1.49 7.12
CA LYS A 190 -20.23 1.97 7.15
C LYS A 190 -20.04 3.16 6.20
N GLN A 191 -19.23 4.12 6.64
CA GLN A 191 -18.81 5.26 5.84
C GLN A 191 -17.59 4.89 4.97
N TYR A 192 -17.62 5.32 3.72
CA TYR A 192 -16.56 5.14 2.74
C TYR A 192 -16.19 6.46 2.06
N TYR A 193 -15.04 6.45 1.40
CA TYR A 193 -14.68 7.43 0.40
C TYR A 193 -14.89 6.81 -0.97
N GLU A 194 -15.60 7.52 -1.85
CA GLU A 194 -15.78 7.13 -3.24
C GLU A 194 -14.99 8.07 -4.14
N HIS A 195 -14.09 7.50 -4.96
CA HIS A 195 -13.42 8.22 -6.02
C HIS A 195 -14.09 7.89 -7.36
N VAL A 196 -14.80 8.87 -7.93
CA VAL A 196 -15.52 8.75 -9.20
C VAL A 196 -14.63 9.32 -10.31
N ILE A 197 -14.40 8.52 -11.35
CA ILE A 197 -13.59 8.87 -12.51
C ILE A 197 -14.55 9.29 -13.63
N PHE A 198 -14.40 10.51 -14.13
CA PHE A 198 -15.27 11.01 -15.19
C PHE A 198 -14.80 10.50 -16.56
N ALA A 199 -15.73 9.90 -17.31
CA ALA A 199 -15.46 9.29 -18.63
C ALA A 199 -15.36 10.33 -19.77
N GLN A 200 -15.65 11.61 -19.50
CA GLN A 200 -15.60 12.68 -20.48
C GLN A 200 -14.69 13.79 -19.96
N ILE A 201 -13.81 14.33 -20.80
CA ILE A 201 -13.84 15.74 -21.22
C ILE A 201 -12.87 15.95 -22.40
N ASN A 202 -13.48 16.21 -23.55
CA ASN A 202 -12.96 16.76 -24.81
C ASN A 202 -12.15 15.85 -25.74
N ASP A 203 -12.61 15.80 -27.00
CA ASP A 203 -11.97 15.24 -28.21
C ASP A 203 -10.54 15.75 -28.48
N ASN A 204 -10.04 16.70 -27.68
CA ASN A 204 -8.70 17.31 -27.82
C ASN A 204 -7.78 17.10 -26.61
N LEU A 205 -8.26 16.47 -25.52
CA LEU A 205 -7.43 16.12 -24.34
C LEU A 205 -7.58 14.62 -24.05
N ASP A 206 -7.15 13.83 -25.03
CA ASP A 206 -6.69 12.44 -24.98
C ASP A 206 -7.18 11.59 -23.78
N MET A 207 -8.36 11.02 -23.94
CA MET A 207 -8.78 9.76 -23.28
C MET A 207 -7.79 8.60 -23.55
N SER A 208 -6.96 8.71 -24.59
CA SER A 208 -5.91 7.75 -24.96
C SER A 208 -4.80 7.61 -23.90
N PHE A 209 -4.63 8.59 -23.01
CA PHE A 209 -3.56 8.55 -22.00
C PHE A 209 -3.82 7.64 -20.80
N TYR A 210 -5.08 7.32 -20.54
CA TYR A 210 -5.51 6.71 -19.27
C TYR A 210 -6.47 5.56 -19.47
N SER A 211 -6.56 4.95 -20.65
CA SER A 211 -7.44 3.79 -20.83
C SER A 211 -6.85 2.80 -21.84
N GLN A 212 -7.14 1.52 -21.64
CA GLN A 212 -6.93 0.49 -22.66
C GLN A 212 -8.29 -0.01 -23.13
N VAL A 213 -8.40 -0.25 -24.44
CA VAL A 213 -9.58 -0.87 -25.04
C VAL A 213 -9.70 -2.30 -24.50
N THR A 214 -10.89 -2.71 -24.05
CA THR A 214 -11.16 -4.10 -23.71
C THR A 214 -11.08 -5.01 -24.94
N TYR A 215 -10.90 -6.32 -24.73
CA TYR A 215 -10.80 -7.29 -25.83
C TYR A 215 -12.05 -7.31 -26.75
N ASP A 216 -13.21 -6.92 -26.23
CA ASP A 216 -14.45 -6.78 -26.98
C ASP A 216 -14.58 -5.44 -27.74
N GLY A 217 -13.65 -4.50 -27.58
CA GLY A 217 -13.66 -3.22 -28.30
C GLY A 217 -14.68 -2.19 -27.80
N GLU A 218 -15.57 -2.57 -26.88
CA GLU A 218 -16.76 -1.77 -26.53
C GLU A 218 -16.61 -0.92 -25.27
N ARG A 219 -15.64 -1.22 -24.38
CA ARG A 219 -15.46 -0.51 -23.11
C ARG A 219 -14.03 -0.03 -22.92
N PHE A 220 -13.87 1.21 -22.48
CA PHE A 220 -12.58 1.75 -22.07
C PHE A 220 -12.51 1.70 -20.55
N ILE A 221 -11.69 0.79 -20.01
CA ILE A 221 -11.44 0.77 -18.56
C ILE A 221 -10.31 1.76 -18.25
N PRO A 222 -10.52 2.69 -17.29
CA PRO A 222 -9.46 3.58 -16.87
C PRO A 222 -8.26 2.79 -16.34
N GLN A 223 -7.07 3.20 -16.75
CA GLN A 223 -5.79 2.63 -16.36
C GLN A 223 -5.62 2.64 -14.83
N GLU A 224 -6.18 3.64 -14.14
CA GLU A 224 -6.23 3.67 -12.67
C GLU A 224 -6.98 2.46 -12.09
N ILE A 225 -8.12 2.07 -12.68
CA ILE A 225 -8.88 0.88 -12.26
C ILE A 225 -8.08 -0.40 -12.51
N GLN A 226 -7.42 -0.51 -13.67
CA GLN A 226 -6.59 -1.66 -14.00
C GLN A 226 -5.40 -1.81 -13.04
N ILE A 227 -4.73 -0.71 -12.73
CA ILE A 227 -3.63 -0.68 -11.76
C ILE A 227 -4.12 -1.13 -10.38
N ILE A 228 -5.29 -0.66 -9.95
CA ILE A 228 -5.88 -1.11 -8.68
C ILE A 228 -6.12 -2.63 -8.73
N GLN A 229 -6.72 -3.16 -9.80
CA GLN A 229 -6.94 -4.60 -9.98
C GLN A 229 -5.63 -5.38 -9.87
N ASP A 230 -4.62 -5.01 -10.64
CA ASP A 230 -3.32 -5.68 -10.68
C ASP A 230 -2.60 -5.69 -9.34
N LEU A 231 -2.68 -4.58 -8.60
CA LEU A 231 -2.11 -4.45 -7.26
C LEU A 231 -2.92 -5.20 -6.20
N HIS A 232 -4.21 -5.47 -6.43
CA HIS A 232 -5.07 -6.22 -5.50
C HIS A 232 -5.10 -7.74 -5.76
N ILE A 233 -4.63 -8.21 -6.93
CA ILE A 233 -4.47 -9.65 -7.19
C ILE A 233 -3.61 -10.29 -6.09
N THR A 234 -2.50 -9.63 -5.75
CA THR A 234 -1.65 -10.02 -4.62
C THR A 234 -1.92 -9.05 -3.47
N TYR A 235 -2.49 -9.52 -2.37
CA TYR A 235 -2.68 -8.67 -1.19
C TYR A 235 -1.32 -8.16 -0.68
N ILE A 236 -1.15 -6.84 -0.71
CA ILE A 236 0.05 -6.16 -0.23
C ILE A 236 -0.40 -5.07 0.74
N PRO A 237 -0.05 -5.15 2.04
CA PRO A 237 -0.56 -4.24 3.07
C PRO A 237 -0.07 -2.80 2.88
N GLN A 238 0.94 -2.57 2.05
CA GLN A 238 1.44 -1.23 1.76
C GLN A 238 0.59 -0.45 0.74
N PHE A 239 -0.45 -1.06 0.17
CA PHE A 239 -1.39 -0.43 -0.73
C PHE A 239 -2.74 -0.28 -0.04
N LEU A 240 -3.42 0.83 -0.31
CA LEU A 240 -4.75 1.07 0.24
C LEU A 240 -5.72 0.03 -0.28
N GLU A 241 -6.36 -0.66 0.66
CA GLU A 241 -7.40 -1.65 0.40
C GLU A 241 -8.62 -0.98 -0.21
N VAL A 242 -9.02 -1.46 -1.38
CA VAL A 242 -10.21 -1.03 -2.11
C VAL A 242 -11.33 -2.03 -1.86
N ASP A 243 -12.37 -1.59 -1.15
CA ASP A 243 -13.53 -2.42 -0.80
C ASP A 243 -14.36 -2.81 -2.03
N ALA A 244 -14.39 -1.97 -3.08
CA ALA A 244 -15.03 -2.27 -4.36
C ALA A 244 -14.60 -1.34 -5.50
N LEU A 245 -14.58 -1.90 -6.71
CA LEU A 245 -14.52 -1.18 -7.98
C LEU A 245 -15.92 -1.20 -8.59
N TYR A 246 -16.43 -0.08 -9.07
CA TYR A 246 -17.77 0.04 -9.63
C TYR A 246 -17.76 0.57 -11.06
N HIS A 247 -18.77 0.15 -11.81
CA HIS A 247 -19.17 0.74 -13.08
C HIS A 247 -20.69 0.91 -13.10
N ASP A 248 -21.17 2.11 -13.39
CA ASP A 248 -22.62 2.42 -13.44
C ASP A 248 -23.20 2.42 -14.86
N GLY A 249 -22.39 2.07 -15.87
CA GLY A 249 -22.73 2.13 -17.28
C GLY A 249 -22.19 3.37 -17.99
N VAL A 250 -21.74 4.37 -17.25
CA VAL A 250 -21.17 5.61 -17.78
C VAL A 250 -19.81 5.91 -17.16
N GLN A 251 -19.68 5.77 -15.85
CA GLN A 251 -18.50 6.14 -15.07
C GLN A 251 -17.98 4.95 -14.27
N PHE A 252 -16.67 4.97 -14.04
CA PHE A 252 -16.02 4.07 -13.10
C PHE A 252 -15.84 4.78 -11.76
N SER A 253 -15.96 4.04 -10.68
CA SER A 253 -15.60 4.53 -9.36
C SER A 253 -14.96 3.44 -8.52
N TYR A 254 -14.33 3.82 -7.43
CA TYR A 254 -13.86 2.86 -6.44
C TYR A 254 -14.08 3.40 -5.04
N ILE A 255 -14.40 2.50 -4.10
CA ILE A 255 -14.66 2.83 -2.71
C ILE A 255 -13.61 2.21 -1.79
N TYR A 256 -13.27 2.94 -0.74
CA TYR A 256 -12.31 2.50 0.25
C TYR A 256 -12.56 3.17 1.60
N SER A 257 -11.99 2.60 2.66
CA SER A 257 -12.02 3.19 4.00
C SER A 257 -10.66 3.78 4.38
N LYS A 258 -10.65 4.95 5.03
CA LYS A 258 -9.43 5.52 5.67
C LYS A 258 -9.42 5.27 7.18
N LYS A 259 -10.19 4.30 7.66
CA LYS A 259 -10.26 4.01 9.09
C LYS A 259 -8.86 3.73 9.61
N ASP A 260 -8.51 4.38 10.72
CA ASP A 260 -7.22 4.23 11.41
C ASP A 260 -6.00 4.66 10.58
N LEU A 261 -6.16 5.46 9.51
CA LEU A 261 -5.03 6.00 8.74
C LEU A 261 -4.75 7.47 9.05
N ILE A 262 -3.50 7.78 9.38
CA ILE A 262 -3.00 9.15 9.58
C ILE A 262 -2.00 9.47 8.48
N LYS A 263 -1.99 10.70 7.96
CA LYS A 263 -0.96 11.11 6.98
C LYS A 263 0.43 10.92 7.60
N LEU A 264 1.35 10.28 6.86
CA LEU A 264 2.69 9.95 7.35
C LEU A 264 3.45 11.21 7.82
N SER A 265 3.35 12.29 7.05
CA SER A 265 3.94 13.59 7.41
C SER A 265 3.39 14.17 8.72
N LEU A 266 2.08 14.04 8.97
CA LEU A 266 1.48 14.49 10.23
C LEU A 266 1.91 13.62 11.40
N TYR A 267 1.96 12.30 11.21
CA TYR A 267 2.42 11.36 12.23
C TYR A 267 3.84 11.73 12.70
N TYR A 268 4.76 11.94 11.76
CA TYR A 268 6.14 12.34 12.07
C TYR A 268 6.25 13.71 12.74
N ASN A 269 5.38 14.67 12.40
CA ASN A 269 5.35 15.98 13.07
C ASN A 269 4.94 15.89 14.54
N HIS A 270 4.09 14.92 14.90
CA HIS A 270 3.57 14.76 16.26
C HIS A 270 4.37 13.78 17.11
N THR A 271 5.12 12.86 16.50
CA THR A 271 6.05 11.98 17.22
C THR A 271 7.29 12.77 17.65
N GLN A 272 7.38 13.10 18.94
CA GLN A 272 8.48 13.89 19.52
C GLN A 272 9.82 13.13 19.65
N LEU A 273 9.92 11.90 19.15
CA LEU A 273 11.06 11.02 19.36
C LEU A 273 11.91 10.91 18.09
N ASP A 274 13.21 11.23 18.23
CA ASP A 274 14.28 10.85 17.30
C ASP A 274 14.38 9.32 17.20
N ASN A 275 13.49 8.72 16.44
CA ASN A 275 13.31 7.29 16.31
C ASN A 275 13.90 6.81 14.98
N HIS A 276 15.21 6.62 14.97
CA HIS A 276 15.93 6.03 13.85
C HIS A 276 15.38 4.64 13.45
N CYS A 277 14.79 3.89 14.40
CA CYS A 277 14.17 2.60 14.11
C CYS A 277 12.89 2.75 13.29
N LEU A 278 11.97 3.63 13.68
CA LEU A 278 10.73 3.93 12.94
C LEU A 278 11.03 4.36 11.50
N VAL A 279 12.11 5.10 11.38
CA VAL A 279 12.62 5.66 10.15
C VAL A 279 13.22 4.60 9.23
N SER A 280 14.06 3.72 9.75
CA SER A 280 14.56 2.54 9.02
C SER A 280 13.42 1.61 8.63
N HIS A 281 12.44 1.43 9.51
CA HIS A 281 11.20 0.68 9.24
C HIS A 281 10.38 1.33 8.11
N THR A 282 10.26 2.65 8.13
CA THR A 282 9.59 3.43 7.08
C THR A 282 10.29 3.25 5.74
N ALA A 283 11.62 3.40 5.70
CA ALA A 283 12.40 3.15 4.49
C ALA A 283 12.21 1.72 3.97
N SER A 284 12.17 0.72 4.85
CA SER A 284 11.92 -0.68 4.46
C SER A 284 10.56 -0.84 3.78
N GLN A 285 9.50 -0.28 4.34
CA GLN A 285 8.15 -0.38 3.76
C GLN A 285 8.02 0.39 2.45
N LEU A 286 8.66 1.56 2.32
CA LEU A 286 8.69 2.29 1.05
C LEU A 286 9.42 1.49 -0.04
N VAL A 287 10.47 0.73 0.30
CA VAL A 287 11.13 -0.17 -0.67
C VAL A 287 10.20 -1.32 -1.09
N LEU A 288 9.32 -1.82 -0.21
CA LEU A 288 8.31 -2.82 -0.58
C LEU A 288 7.28 -2.25 -1.56
N ILE A 289 6.85 -1.00 -1.37
CA ILE A 289 6.01 -0.29 -2.36
C ILE A 289 6.74 -0.19 -3.70
N LEU A 290 8.00 0.22 -3.69
CA LEU A 290 8.80 0.32 -4.90
C LEU A 290 8.94 -1.01 -5.63
N LEU A 291 9.17 -2.10 -4.89
CA LEU A 291 9.29 -3.45 -5.46
C LEU A 291 8.00 -3.86 -6.18
N ALA A 292 6.85 -3.70 -5.54
CA ALA A 292 5.57 -4.08 -6.13
C ALA A 292 5.22 -3.24 -7.37
N LEU A 293 5.51 -1.93 -7.34
CA LEU A 293 5.33 -1.07 -8.51
C LEU A 293 6.30 -1.45 -9.64
N ASP A 294 7.55 -1.77 -9.32
CA ASP A 294 8.57 -2.16 -10.30
C ASP A 294 8.25 -3.49 -11.00
N GLU A 295 7.81 -4.50 -10.23
CA GLU A 295 7.39 -5.81 -10.76
C GLU A 295 6.22 -5.70 -11.74
N LYS A 296 5.34 -4.72 -11.55
CA LYS A 296 4.19 -4.44 -12.44
C LYS A 296 4.49 -3.40 -13.50
N GLY A 297 5.71 -2.85 -13.54
CA GLY A 297 6.07 -1.77 -14.45
C GLY A 297 5.22 -0.50 -14.27
N ILE A 298 4.78 -0.20 -13.05
CA ILE A 298 3.90 0.95 -12.75
C ILE A 298 4.75 2.16 -12.35
N ILE A 299 4.54 3.28 -13.03
CA ILE A 299 5.07 4.59 -12.65
C ILE A 299 3.98 5.32 -11.86
N HIS A 300 4.35 5.83 -10.69
CA HIS A 300 3.45 6.53 -9.79
C HIS A 300 3.94 7.98 -9.59
N PRO A 301 3.50 8.95 -10.41
CA PRO A 301 3.99 10.34 -10.36
C PRO A 301 3.64 11.12 -9.10
N GLY A 302 2.73 10.60 -8.29
CA GLY A 302 2.32 11.18 -7.00
C GLY A 302 2.87 10.41 -5.79
N LEU A 303 4.04 9.76 -5.90
CA LEU A 303 4.61 8.98 -4.80
C LEU A 303 5.29 9.91 -3.77
N ASP A 304 4.47 10.68 -3.04
CA ASP A 304 4.89 11.74 -2.14
C ASP A 304 4.23 11.65 -0.74
N LEU A 305 4.62 12.55 0.16
CA LEU A 305 4.12 12.58 1.54
C LEU A 305 2.64 12.99 1.68
N LYS A 306 1.96 13.39 0.59
CA LYS A 306 0.52 13.67 0.59
C LYS A 306 -0.29 12.40 0.40
N ASN A 307 0.28 11.41 -0.28
CA ASN A 307 -0.36 10.14 -0.61
C ASN A 307 0.11 8.96 0.27
N LEU A 308 1.10 9.18 1.14
CA LEU A 308 1.56 8.20 2.13
C LEU A 308 0.88 8.39 3.48
N TYR A 309 0.33 7.29 4.00
CA TYR A 309 -0.36 7.20 5.27
C TYR A 309 0.30 6.15 6.16
N ILE A 310 0.03 6.20 7.46
CA ILE A 310 0.44 5.20 8.43
C ILE A 310 -0.76 4.79 9.28
N ASN A 311 -0.90 3.50 9.52
CA ASN A 311 -1.77 2.98 10.55
C ASN A 311 -1.02 3.03 11.90
N PRO A 312 -1.43 3.83 12.89
CA PRO A 312 -0.68 3.97 14.14
C PRO A 312 -0.70 2.71 15.00
N ASN A 313 -1.66 1.80 14.77
CA ASN A 313 -1.81 0.56 15.52
C ASN A 313 -0.87 -0.53 14.99
N THR A 314 -0.77 -0.67 13.66
CA THR A 314 0.08 -1.71 13.03
C THR A 314 1.44 -1.19 12.57
N GLN A 315 1.59 0.14 12.48
CA GLN A 315 2.74 0.83 11.89
C GLN A 315 2.95 0.54 10.40
N ASP A 316 1.92 0.06 9.71
CA ASP A 316 1.95 -0.15 8.27
C ASP A 316 1.85 1.17 7.52
N ILE A 317 2.71 1.36 6.53
CA ILE A 317 2.70 2.50 5.63
C ILE A 317 1.92 2.15 4.37
N VAL A 318 0.93 2.97 4.08
CA VAL A 318 -0.06 2.72 3.02
C VAL A 318 0.00 3.84 1.98
N LEU A 319 0.11 3.46 0.70
CA LEU A 319 -0.09 4.36 -0.44
C LEU A 319 -1.59 4.46 -0.76
N ALA A 320 -2.16 5.67 -0.66
CA ALA A 320 -3.60 5.88 -0.63
C ALA A 320 -4.24 6.50 -1.88
N SER A 321 -3.47 6.71 -2.95
CA SER A 321 -3.97 7.32 -4.19
C SER A 321 -3.27 6.65 -5.34
N TYR A 322 -4.02 6.28 -6.39
CA TYR A 322 -3.49 5.75 -7.65
C TYR A 322 -3.76 6.71 -8.81
N TYR A 323 -4.43 7.83 -8.53
CA TYR A 323 -4.67 8.92 -9.45
C TYR A 323 -3.37 9.32 -10.17
N GLN A 324 -3.41 9.27 -11.51
CA GLN A 324 -2.28 9.53 -12.43
C GLN A 324 -1.18 8.46 -12.50
N ALA A 325 -1.32 7.33 -11.80
CA ALA A 325 -0.44 6.19 -12.01
C ALA A 325 -0.66 5.58 -13.40
N TYR A 326 0.39 5.02 -13.98
CA TYR A 326 0.33 4.42 -15.31
C TYR A 326 1.40 3.36 -15.50
N TYR A 327 1.15 2.43 -16.42
CA TYR A 327 2.14 1.45 -16.85
C TYR A 327 3.22 2.13 -17.70
N GLN A 328 4.48 1.81 -17.41
CA GLN A 328 5.66 2.26 -18.15
C GLN A 328 5.57 1.93 -19.65
N LEU A 329 4.93 0.82 -20.01
CA LEU A 329 4.72 0.46 -21.42
C LEU A 329 3.81 1.46 -22.17
N ASN A 330 2.95 2.18 -21.45
CA ASN A 330 2.06 3.22 -22.01
C ASN A 330 2.71 4.62 -21.90
N ASN A 331 4.04 4.70 -21.78
CA ASN A 331 4.78 5.95 -21.62
C ASN A 331 5.33 6.50 -22.95
N ASP A 332 4.50 6.49 -23.98
CA ASP A 332 4.89 6.95 -25.32
C ASP A 332 4.87 8.47 -25.46
N GLN A 333 4.08 9.15 -24.63
CA GLN A 333 4.00 10.60 -24.60
C GLN A 333 4.47 11.17 -23.28
N ARG A 334 5.07 12.36 -23.34
CA ARG A 334 5.55 13.08 -22.16
C ARG A 334 4.34 13.55 -21.34
N ARG A 335 4.20 13.03 -20.13
CA ARG A 335 3.15 13.46 -19.20
C ARG A 335 3.51 14.80 -18.55
N LEU A 336 2.52 15.48 -17.98
CA LEU A 336 2.70 16.75 -17.25
C LEU A 336 3.10 16.55 -15.80
N CYS A 337 4.05 17.36 -15.35
CA CYS A 337 4.66 17.25 -14.03
C CYS A 337 3.63 17.55 -12.95
N VAL A 338 3.24 16.55 -12.17
CA VAL A 338 2.22 16.70 -11.12
C VAL A 338 2.79 17.46 -9.92
N ASN A 339 4.01 17.13 -9.51
CA ASN A 339 4.63 17.71 -8.34
C ASN A 339 6.13 17.96 -8.58
N ILE A 340 6.47 19.21 -8.94
CA ILE A 340 7.83 19.61 -9.29
C ILE A 340 8.83 19.18 -8.22
N GLY A 341 8.52 19.37 -6.94
CA GLY A 341 9.47 19.07 -5.86
C GLY A 341 9.84 17.59 -5.68
N TYR A 342 9.08 16.67 -6.25
CA TYR A 342 9.37 15.23 -6.17
C TYR A 342 9.81 14.67 -7.52
N SER A 343 9.69 15.45 -8.59
CA SER A 343 9.90 14.97 -9.94
C SER A 343 11.36 14.65 -10.19
N PRO A 344 11.67 13.52 -10.81
CA PRO A 344 13.05 13.14 -11.04
C PRO A 344 13.66 13.99 -12.17
N PRO A 345 14.99 14.10 -12.27
CA PRO A 345 15.67 15.00 -13.23
C PRO A 345 15.32 14.72 -14.70
N GLU A 346 15.20 13.44 -15.07
CA GLU A 346 14.81 12.99 -16.40
C GLU A 346 13.44 13.51 -16.85
N TYR A 347 12.58 13.90 -15.91
CA TYR A 347 11.29 14.53 -16.22
C TYR A 347 11.47 15.81 -17.02
N PHE A 348 12.53 16.55 -16.73
CA PHE A 348 12.83 17.85 -17.32
C PHE A 348 13.66 17.73 -18.60
N LYS A 349 14.28 16.55 -18.86
CA LYS A 349 15.06 16.30 -20.06
C LYS A 349 14.12 16.01 -21.25
N ILE A 350 14.37 16.65 -22.39
CA ILE A 350 13.61 16.42 -23.63
C ILE A 350 13.92 15.00 -24.13
N ASN A 351 12.91 14.30 -24.66
CA ASN A 351 13.01 12.94 -25.24
C ASN A 351 13.41 11.80 -24.27
N GLN A 352 13.42 12.04 -22.95
CA GLN A 352 13.67 10.96 -22.00
C GLN A 352 12.35 10.36 -21.50
N LYS A 353 12.13 9.08 -21.79
CA LYS A 353 11.01 8.32 -21.23
C LYS A 353 11.26 8.03 -19.75
N LEU A 354 10.23 8.21 -18.92
CA LEU A 354 10.26 7.81 -17.52
C LEU A 354 10.22 6.30 -17.40
N THR A 355 10.84 5.79 -16.34
CA THR A 355 10.77 4.38 -15.94
C THR A 355 10.34 4.29 -14.49
N THR A 356 10.13 3.08 -13.97
CA THR A 356 9.88 2.82 -12.54
C THR A 356 10.98 3.41 -11.62
N LYS A 357 12.18 3.71 -12.15
CA LYS A 357 13.25 4.43 -11.44
C LYS A 357 12.85 5.85 -11.03
N ALA A 358 11.83 6.44 -11.63
CA ALA A 358 11.22 7.68 -11.18
C ALA A 358 10.61 7.55 -9.77
N ASN A 359 10.00 6.39 -9.47
CA ASN A 359 9.42 6.11 -8.14
C ASN A 359 10.53 6.07 -7.07
N VAL A 360 11.66 5.43 -7.39
CA VAL A 360 12.83 5.34 -6.49
C VAL A 360 13.30 6.74 -6.06
N TYR A 361 13.37 7.66 -7.02
CA TYR A 361 13.75 9.04 -6.76
C TYR A 361 12.75 9.77 -5.86
N GLN A 362 11.45 9.65 -6.16
CA GLN A 362 10.37 10.26 -5.37
C GLN A 362 10.37 9.77 -3.91
N VAL A 363 10.67 8.48 -3.68
CA VAL A 363 10.87 7.92 -2.34
C VAL A 363 12.10 8.52 -1.66
N GLY A 364 13.19 8.72 -2.40
CA GLY A 364 14.37 9.43 -1.88
C GLY A 364 14.03 10.83 -1.36
N ILE A 365 13.22 11.60 -2.09
CA ILE A 365 12.76 12.93 -1.67
C ILE A 365 11.87 12.83 -0.43
N SER A 366 10.92 11.89 -0.43
CA SER A 366 10.02 11.65 0.71
C SER A 366 10.79 11.30 1.98
N LEU A 367 11.79 10.42 1.89
CA LEU A 367 12.68 10.10 3.00
C LEU A 367 13.49 11.33 3.42
N PHE A 368 14.14 12.04 2.51
CA PHE A 368 14.85 13.28 2.85
C PHE A 368 14.00 14.25 3.70
N GLN A 369 12.73 14.45 3.30
CA GLN A 369 11.82 15.36 3.98
C GLN A 369 11.33 14.84 5.34
N LEU A 370 10.93 13.57 5.44
CA LEU A 370 10.51 12.96 6.71
C LEU A 370 11.60 13.07 7.78
N TYR A 371 12.84 12.92 7.36
CA TYR A 371 13.98 12.95 8.26
C TYR A 371 14.34 14.38 8.62
N SER A 372 14.20 15.31 7.68
CA SER A 372 14.35 16.74 7.99
C SER A 372 13.32 17.24 9.01
N ILE A 373 12.09 16.69 8.99
CA ILE A 373 11.03 16.99 9.95
C ILE A 373 11.41 16.53 11.37
N GLN A 374 11.96 15.33 11.51
CA GLN A 374 12.22 14.72 12.81
C GLN A 374 13.34 15.42 13.60
N TYR A 375 14.41 15.87 12.95
CA TYR A 375 15.59 16.45 13.61
C TYR A 375 15.47 17.97 13.84
N HIS A 376 14.30 18.41 14.33
CA HIS A 376 14.06 19.76 14.85
C HIS A 376 14.19 20.95 13.88
N ILE A 377 14.20 20.75 12.55
CA ILE A 377 13.95 21.85 11.60
C ILE A 377 12.43 21.98 11.41
N ARG A 378 11.76 22.48 12.45
CA ARG A 378 10.29 22.53 12.63
C ARG A 378 9.50 23.43 11.65
N LEU A 379 10.02 23.68 10.46
CA LEU A 379 9.30 24.36 9.39
C LEU A 379 9.21 23.40 8.21
N LEU A 380 8.06 22.71 8.09
CA LEU A 380 7.58 21.98 6.90
C LEU A 380 8.72 21.39 6.04
N GLY A 381 9.09 20.14 6.33
CA GLY A 381 10.13 19.34 5.65
C GLY A 381 10.71 19.97 4.39
N HIS A 382 11.90 20.57 4.53
CA HIS A 382 12.60 21.21 3.42
C HIS A 382 12.71 20.24 2.25
N ASN A 383 12.20 20.65 1.09
CA ASN A 383 12.50 19.96 -0.14
C ASN A 383 13.98 20.24 -0.49
N PRO A 384 14.77 19.24 -0.92
CA PRO A 384 16.19 19.45 -1.22
C PRO A 384 16.43 20.37 -2.42
N PHE A 385 15.38 20.71 -3.17
CA PHE A 385 15.42 21.66 -4.29
C PHE A 385 14.98 23.08 -3.92
N GLY A 386 14.61 23.36 -2.67
CA GLY A 386 14.24 24.71 -2.23
C GLY A 386 12.88 24.82 -1.57
N LYS A 387 12.43 26.06 -1.32
CA LYS A 387 11.18 26.34 -0.59
C LYS A 387 10.02 26.71 -1.50
N SER A 388 10.29 27.23 -2.69
CA SER A 388 9.27 27.67 -3.65
C SER A 388 9.25 26.80 -4.90
N GLN A 389 8.10 26.70 -5.57
CA GLN A 389 8.01 25.93 -6.83
C GLN A 389 8.96 26.45 -7.92
N LYS A 390 9.14 27.78 -7.99
CA LYS A 390 10.05 28.42 -8.95
C LYS A 390 11.51 28.05 -8.67
N GLU A 391 11.91 28.07 -7.40
CA GLU A 391 13.25 27.67 -6.97
C GLU A 391 13.47 26.17 -7.25
N MET A 392 12.50 25.31 -6.92
CA MET A 392 12.59 23.88 -7.18
C MET A 392 12.75 23.60 -8.68
N ALA A 393 11.93 24.22 -9.54
CA ALA A 393 12.05 24.06 -10.99
C ALA A 393 13.43 24.49 -11.53
N LEU A 394 13.95 25.62 -11.02
CA LEU A 394 15.25 26.14 -11.41
C LEU A 394 16.38 25.21 -10.95
N ASN A 395 16.32 24.71 -9.71
CA ASN A 395 17.31 23.79 -9.17
C ASN A 395 17.26 22.42 -9.85
N HIS A 396 16.08 21.92 -10.23
CA HIS A 396 15.96 20.74 -11.09
C HIS A 396 16.65 20.92 -12.43
N THR A 397 16.43 22.06 -13.09
CA THR A 397 17.04 22.36 -14.40
C THR A 397 18.56 22.46 -14.31
N LYS A 398 19.06 22.99 -13.18
CA LYS A 398 20.50 23.14 -12.91
C LYS A 398 21.13 21.92 -12.25
N ASN A 399 20.36 20.88 -11.95
CA ASN A 399 20.82 19.71 -11.21
C ASN A 399 21.47 20.08 -9.84
N ILE A 400 20.86 21.01 -9.12
CA ILE A 400 21.31 21.46 -7.80
C ILE A 400 20.44 20.79 -6.73
N LEU A 401 21.04 19.90 -5.96
CA LEU A 401 20.39 19.18 -4.87
C LEU A 401 21.10 19.47 -3.54
N ASP A 402 20.44 20.22 -2.64
CA ASP A 402 21.02 20.52 -1.33
C ASP A 402 20.86 19.32 -0.37
N LEU A 403 21.91 18.52 -0.32
CA LEU A 403 22.04 17.40 0.62
C LEU A 403 22.84 17.75 1.87
N SER A 404 23.18 19.02 2.12
CA SER A 404 23.97 19.42 3.28
C SER A 404 23.31 19.01 4.60
N ARG A 405 21.97 19.02 4.63
CA ARG A 405 21.14 18.58 5.77
C ARG A 405 21.32 17.10 6.09
N LEU A 406 21.73 16.28 5.12
CA LEU A 406 22.02 14.87 5.38
C LEU A 406 23.23 14.66 6.30
N ASN A 407 24.09 15.67 6.48
CA ASN A 407 25.27 15.55 7.34
C ASN A 407 24.94 15.41 8.83
N ALA A 408 23.72 15.77 9.24
CA ALA A 408 23.23 15.53 10.59
C ALA A 408 22.81 14.06 10.83
N PHE A 409 22.70 13.25 9.78
CA PHE A 409 22.23 11.87 9.86
C PHE A 409 23.39 10.87 9.89
N ASP A 410 23.11 9.65 10.37
CA ASP A 410 24.08 8.56 10.31
C ASP A 410 24.49 8.28 8.86
N SER A 411 25.78 7.99 8.70
CA SER A 411 26.47 7.67 7.45
C SER A 411 25.75 6.62 6.59
N ILE A 412 25.20 5.57 7.21
CA ILE A 412 24.51 4.47 6.52
C ILE A 412 23.22 4.96 5.86
N LEU A 413 22.46 5.76 6.59
CA LEU A 413 21.21 6.32 6.11
C LEU A 413 21.43 7.40 5.04
N ARG A 414 22.44 8.25 5.24
CA ARG A 414 22.86 9.24 4.25
C ARG A 414 23.26 8.57 2.94
N ASP A 415 24.00 7.46 3.00
CA ASP A 415 24.35 6.64 1.82
C ASP A 415 23.09 6.10 1.13
N PHE A 416 22.13 5.58 1.89
CA PHE A 416 20.87 5.08 1.36
C PHE A 416 20.09 6.16 0.59
N ILE A 417 19.87 7.34 1.20
CA ILE A 417 19.14 8.44 0.56
C ILE A 417 19.89 8.94 -0.68
N ARG A 418 21.22 9.04 -0.63
CA ARG A 418 22.03 9.45 -1.80
C ARG A 418 21.86 8.50 -2.99
N LYS A 419 21.80 7.19 -2.74
CA LYS A 419 21.56 6.19 -3.79
C LYS A 419 20.18 6.34 -4.43
N LEU A 420 19.15 6.64 -3.64
CA LEU A 420 17.80 6.91 -4.16
C LEU A 420 17.76 8.18 -5.02
N LEU A 421 18.51 9.21 -4.61
CA LEU A 421 18.60 10.52 -5.25
C LEU A 421 19.70 10.61 -6.32
N GLU A 422 20.19 9.47 -6.80
CA GLU A 422 21.11 9.42 -7.94
C GLU A 422 20.44 10.06 -9.17
N GLN A 423 21.14 10.99 -9.81
CA GLN A 423 20.53 11.86 -10.82
C GLN A 423 20.28 11.08 -12.12
N GLU A 424 21.19 10.18 -12.47
CA GLU A 424 21.07 9.36 -13.67
C GLU A 424 20.20 8.11 -13.41
N PRO A 425 19.06 7.92 -14.10
CA PRO A 425 18.10 6.86 -13.77
C PRO A 425 18.67 5.44 -13.84
N HIS A 426 19.58 5.19 -14.77
CA HIS A 426 20.21 3.88 -14.96
C HIS A 426 21.23 3.53 -13.86
N LYS A 427 21.71 4.54 -13.12
CA LYS A 427 22.59 4.36 -11.96
C LYS A 427 21.82 4.21 -10.65
N ARG A 428 20.53 4.59 -10.62
CA ARG A 428 19.68 4.37 -9.45
C ARG A 428 19.51 2.86 -9.23
N PRO A 429 19.67 2.38 -7.99
CA PRO A 429 19.47 0.98 -7.68
C PRO A 429 18.02 0.56 -7.94
N SER A 430 17.83 -0.70 -8.28
CA SER A 430 16.52 -1.36 -8.29
C SER A 430 16.01 -1.55 -6.85
N PRO A 431 14.69 -1.73 -6.65
CA PRO A 431 14.15 -2.08 -5.34
C PRO A 431 14.79 -3.33 -4.74
N GLN A 432 15.09 -4.34 -5.55
CA GLN A 432 15.76 -5.57 -5.13
C GLN A 432 17.19 -5.32 -4.64
N GLU A 433 17.92 -4.38 -5.26
CA GLU A 433 19.24 -3.95 -4.79
C GLU A 433 19.14 -3.11 -3.50
N LEU A 434 18.12 -2.27 -3.37
CA LEU A 434 17.88 -1.47 -2.17
C LEU A 434 17.62 -2.35 -0.94
N LEU A 435 16.92 -3.47 -1.09
CA LEU A 435 16.71 -4.43 0.01
C LEU A 435 18.02 -5.03 0.55
N LYS A 436 19.09 -5.05 -0.25
CA LYS A 436 20.42 -5.54 0.17
C LYS A 436 21.25 -4.45 0.87
N HIS A 437 20.71 -3.25 1.04
CA HIS A 437 21.44 -2.14 1.62
C HIS A 437 21.77 -2.35 3.10
N LYS A 438 22.91 -1.82 3.57
CA LYS A 438 23.36 -1.92 4.98
C LYS A 438 22.33 -1.37 5.99
N LEU A 439 21.48 -0.44 5.56
CA LEU A 439 20.36 0.10 6.35
C LEU A 439 19.43 -1.00 6.87
N PHE A 440 19.27 -2.10 6.11
CA PHE A 440 18.41 -3.21 6.47
C PHE A 440 19.15 -4.40 7.09
N SER A 441 20.47 -4.27 7.29
CA SER A 441 21.28 -5.30 7.95
C SER A 441 20.89 -5.50 9.41
N ILE A 442 20.96 -6.75 9.88
CA ILE A 442 20.67 -7.11 11.27
C ILE A 442 21.54 -6.29 12.24
N SER A 443 22.85 -6.21 11.94
CA SER A 443 23.81 -5.44 12.73
C SER A 443 23.43 -3.97 12.88
N HIS A 444 22.91 -3.34 11.82
CA HIS A 444 22.49 -1.95 11.89
C HIS A 444 21.17 -1.79 12.67
N LYS A 445 20.20 -2.70 12.48
CA LYS A 445 18.96 -2.70 13.26
C LYS A 445 19.24 -2.85 14.76
N GLU A 446 20.15 -3.75 15.14
CA GLU A 446 20.58 -3.92 16.53
C GLU A 446 21.25 -2.65 17.10
N TYR A 447 22.10 -2.00 16.31
CA TYR A 447 22.74 -0.74 16.68
C TYR A 447 21.70 0.37 16.94
N LEU A 448 20.75 0.55 16.03
CA LEU A 448 19.68 1.55 16.19
C LEU A 448 18.80 1.26 17.41
N SER A 449 18.47 -0.02 17.66
CA SER A 449 17.72 -0.44 18.85
C SER A 449 18.46 -0.11 20.14
N LYS A 450 19.77 -0.40 20.22
CA LYS A 450 20.60 -0.06 21.38
C LYS A 450 20.64 1.46 21.63
N GLN A 451 20.82 2.26 20.57
CA GLN A 451 20.79 3.72 20.69
C GLN A 451 19.45 4.26 21.18
N THR A 452 18.35 3.69 20.68
CA THR A 452 16.99 4.11 21.05
C THR A 452 16.73 3.83 22.54
N ILE A 453 17.12 2.64 23.02
CA ILE A 453 17.02 2.27 24.44
C ILE A 453 17.87 3.20 25.30
N GLN A 454 19.11 3.49 24.88
CA GLN A 454 20.00 4.38 25.61
C GLN A 454 19.44 5.80 25.73
N LYS A 455 18.87 6.36 24.65
CA LYS A 455 18.23 7.68 24.67
C LYS A 455 17.02 7.71 25.61
N LYS A 456 16.17 6.68 25.58
CA LYS A 456 14.99 6.59 26.46
C LYS A 456 15.41 6.53 27.94
N ILE A 457 16.42 5.73 28.27
CA ILE A 457 16.98 5.68 29.63
C ILE A 457 17.52 7.05 30.06
N GLN A 458 18.22 7.77 29.16
CA GLN A 458 18.71 9.11 29.47
C GLN A 458 17.57 10.12 29.69
N GLN A 459 16.49 10.05 28.91
CA GLN A 459 15.30 10.88 29.11
C GLN A 459 14.62 10.58 30.45
N ASP A 460 14.39 9.30 30.76
CA ASP A 460 13.80 8.87 32.03
C ASP A 460 14.65 9.35 33.23
N ILE A 461 15.99 9.28 33.13
CA ILE A 461 16.91 9.80 34.15
C ILE A 461 16.79 11.32 34.29
N GLN A 462 16.68 12.05 33.17
CA GLN A 462 16.53 13.50 33.18
C GLN A 462 15.20 13.94 33.80
N GLU A 463 14.09 13.29 33.43
CA GLU A 463 12.77 13.52 34.00
C GLU A 463 12.76 13.24 35.51
N PHE A 464 13.36 12.11 35.93
CA PHE A 464 13.52 11.79 37.35
C PHE A 464 14.36 12.84 38.09
N THR A 465 15.43 13.33 37.47
CA THR A 465 16.28 14.38 38.04
C THR A 465 15.51 15.70 38.20
N ILE A 466 14.70 16.09 37.22
CA ILE A 466 13.84 17.29 37.29
C ILE A 466 12.79 17.13 38.40
N PHE A 467 12.13 15.97 38.46
CA PHE A 467 11.16 15.64 39.50
C PHE A 467 11.76 15.69 40.91
N SER A 468 12.97 15.15 41.09
CA SER A 468 13.66 15.18 42.38
C SER A 468 14.06 16.60 42.82
N LYS A 469 14.32 17.51 41.88
CA LYS A 469 14.64 18.92 42.16
C LYS A 469 13.41 19.74 42.50
N THR A 470 12.25 19.46 41.91
CA THR A 470 10.99 20.17 42.20
C THR A 470 10.37 19.77 43.55
N GLN A 471 10.71 18.60 44.11
CA GLN A 471 10.25 18.19 45.46
C GLN A 471 11.07 18.76 46.63
N ASN A 472 12.19 19.46 46.39
CA ASN A 472 13.02 20.04 47.47
C ASN A 472 12.60 21.46 47.91
N ILE A 473 11.40 21.93 47.55
CA ILE A 473 10.83 23.19 48.05
C ILE A 473 9.47 22.91 48.69
N GLN A 474 9.49 22.35 49.90
CA GLN A 474 8.52 22.64 50.95
C GLN A 474 9.12 22.17 52.28
N SER A 475 9.92 23.05 52.88
CA SER A 475 10.24 22.99 54.30
C SER A 475 8.93 23.03 55.09
N VAL A 476 8.43 21.87 55.51
CA VAL A 476 7.36 21.77 56.50
C VAL A 476 7.93 22.31 57.81
N LYS A 477 7.51 23.52 58.19
CA LYS A 477 7.72 24.05 59.54
C LYS A 477 7.11 23.08 60.56
N PRO A 478 7.82 22.68 61.62
CA PRO A 478 7.26 21.83 62.65
C PRO A 478 6.36 22.66 63.58
N THR A 479 5.06 22.64 63.36
CA THR A 479 4.08 23.14 64.35
C THR A 479 3.69 22.00 65.29
N LEU A 480 4.49 21.80 66.33
CA LEU A 480 4.11 21.03 67.52
C LEU A 480 4.10 21.99 68.71
N LYS A 481 2.97 22.66 68.94
CA LYS A 481 2.67 23.30 70.23
C LYS A 481 1.87 22.32 71.08
N PHE A 482 2.55 21.69 72.04
CA PHE A 482 1.93 20.99 73.16
C PHE A 482 1.22 22.01 74.08
N LYS A 483 -0.08 21.83 74.31
CA LYS A 483 -0.79 22.45 75.44
C LYS A 483 -0.46 21.65 76.70
N LYS A 484 0.16 22.29 77.71
CA LYS A 484 0.18 21.81 79.09
C LYS A 484 -1.11 22.26 79.79
N ARG A 485 -1.75 21.34 80.52
CA ARG A 485 -2.75 21.63 81.56
C ARG A 485 -2.07 22.33 82.74
N GLN A 486 -2.75 23.33 83.30
CA GLN A 486 -3.02 23.38 84.74
C GLN A 486 -4.52 23.14 84.90
#